data_AF-A0A1V5YAV8-F1
#
_entry.id   AF-A0A1V5YAV8-F1
#
_cell.length_a   1.000
_cell.length_b   1.000
_cell.length_c   1.000
_cell.angle_alpha   90.00
_cell.angle_beta   90.00
_cell.angle_gamma   90.00
#
_symmetry.space_group_name_H-M   'P 1'
#
loop_
_entity.id
_entity.type
_entity.pdbx_description
1 polymer ?
#
loop_
_entity_poly.entity_id
_entity_poly.type
_entity_poly.pdbx_seq_one_letter_code
_entity_poly.pdbx_strand_id
1 'polypeptide(L)'
;MKTGVYEPIRPSKNCISNAMNVGHPSNLARLFYLYGGQMDEAGHVGRQPDLSAMKKDLYAVSISDEETRRTIREAHQEHGILLEPHGAVAWAGLMRYLQDWGDWSPCVSLETADPAKFPDEIIRATGINPPLPPAMARLDELEESFERIDGEYASLKALLRRFG
;
A
#
# COMPACT_ATOMS: atom_id res chain seq x y z
N MET A 1 -5.46 -6.00 -14.84
CA MET A 1 -6.79 -6.62 -14.59
C MET A 1 -7.87 -6.10 -15.52
N LYS A 2 -8.24 -4.80 -15.52
CA LYS A 2 -9.32 -4.27 -16.37
C LYS A 2 -9.02 -4.36 -17.88
N THR A 3 -7.87 -3.84 -18.33
CA THR A 3 -7.49 -3.74 -19.75
C THR A 3 -6.67 -4.93 -20.25
N GLY A 4 -6.03 -5.68 -19.34
CA GLY A 4 -5.04 -6.71 -19.69
C GLY A 4 -3.68 -6.15 -20.14
N VAL A 5 -3.53 -4.82 -20.20
CA VAL A 5 -2.28 -4.14 -20.55
C VAL A 5 -1.58 -3.70 -19.27
N TYR A 6 -0.27 -3.93 -19.21
CA TYR A 6 0.60 -3.48 -18.13
C TYR A 6 1.58 -2.42 -18.63
N GLU A 7 1.57 -1.26 -17.97
CA GLU A 7 2.51 -0.17 -18.20
C GLU A 7 2.94 0.39 -16.83
N PRO A 8 4.24 0.44 -16.52
CA PRO A 8 4.73 1.10 -15.32
C PRO A 8 4.35 2.58 -15.29
N ILE A 9 3.92 3.08 -14.12
CA ILE A 9 3.60 4.49 -13.94
C ILE A 9 4.85 5.21 -13.44
N ARG A 10 5.35 6.19 -14.20
CA ARG A 10 6.56 6.96 -13.88
C ARG A 10 6.31 8.46 -14.13
N PRO A 11 6.43 9.35 -13.13
CA PRO A 11 6.62 9.05 -11.70
C PRO A 11 5.39 8.35 -11.09
N SER A 12 5.57 7.68 -9.95
CA SER A 12 4.44 7.14 -9.18
C SER A 12 3.47 8.26 -8.80
N LYS A 13 2.18 7.92 -8.67
CA LYS A 13 1.16 8.84 -8.18
C LYS A 13 1.21 8.85 -6.65
N ASN A 14 1.12 10.04 -6.06
CA ASN A 14 1.02 10.18 -4.62
C ASN A 14 -0.43 9.99 -4.17
N CYS A 15 -0.62 9.18 -3.13
CA CYS A 15 -1.87 9.07 -2.37
C CYS A 15 -1.57 9.10 -0.86
N ILE A 16 -2.63 9.13 -0.05
CA ILE A 16 -2.51 9.15 1.43
C ILE A 16 -2.06 7.81 2.03
N SER A 17 -2.20 6.71 1.29
CA SER A 17 -1.59 5.41 1.58
C SER A 17 -0.19 5.34 0.94
N ASN A 18 0.70 6.21 1.41
CA ASN A 18 1.97 6.50 0.75
C ASN A 18 2.90 5.29 0.52
N ALA A 19 2.85 4.25 1.36
CA ALA A 19 3.63 3.03 1.16
C ALA A 19 3.17 2.21 -0.06
N MET A 20 1.97 2.51 -0.58
CA MET A 20 1.43 1.96 -1.83
C MET A 20 1.67 2.85 -3.05
N ASN A 21 2.44 3.94 -2.94
CA ASN A 21 2.87 4.78 -4.07
C ASN A 21 3.91 4.04 -4.94
N VAL A 22 3.48 2.95 -5.59
CA VAL A 22 4.35 2.04 -6.34
C VAL A 22 3.95 2.07 -7.81
N GLY A 23 4.77 2.73 -8.62
CA GLY A 23 4.58 2.81 -10.07
C GLY A 23 4.95 1.53 -10.84
N HIS A 24 5.86 0.73 -10.28
CA HIS A 24 6.33 -0.54 -10.84
C HIS A 24 6.46 -1.60 -9.73
N PRO A 25 5.41 -2.40 -9.47
CA PRO A 25 5.44 -3.38 -8.37
C PRO A 25 6.39 -4.53 -8.67
N SER A 26 7.48 -4.64 -7.92
CA SER A 26 8.57 -5.61 -8.16
C SER A 26 8.11 -7.08 -8.13
N ASN A 27 7.10 -7.41 -7.31
CA ASN A 27 6.54 -8.76 -7.24
C ASN A 27 5.59 -9.12 -8.38
N LEU A 28 5.20 -8.16 -9.24
CA LEU A 28 4.27 -8.44 -10.35
C LEU A 28 4.87 -9.43 -11.35
N ALA A 29 6.19 -9.44 -11.55
CA ALA A 29 6.87 -10.41 -12.41
C ALA A 29 6.68 -11.85 -11.91
N ARG A 30 6.68 -12.06 -10.59
CA ARG A 30 6.41 -13.38 -9.97
C ARG A 30 4.97 -13.80 -10.17
N LEU A 31 4.03 -12.85 -10.07
CA LEU A 31 2.63 -13.11 -10.36
C LEU A 31 2.43 -13.48 -11.83
N PHE A 32 3.04 -12.75 -12.76
CA PHE A 32 3.01 -13.10 -14.19
C PHE A 32 3.50 -14.53 -14.41
N TYR A 33 4.65 -14.88 -13.82
CA TYR A 33 5.22 -16.22 -13.93
C TYR A 33 4.27 -17.32 -13.43
N LEU A 34 3.60 -17.11 -12.29
CA LEU A 34 2.64 -18.06 -11.71
C LEU A 34 1.51 -18.43 -12.68
N TYR A 35 1.08 -17.47 -13.51
CA TYR A 35 0.04 -17.67 -14.53
C TYR A 35 0.63 -17.89 -15.93
N GLY A 36 1.86 -18.39 -16.02
CA GLY A 36 2.50 -18.76 -17.27
C GLY A 36 3.03 -17.59 -18.10
N GLY A 37 2.97 -16.35 -17.61
CA GLY A 37 3.53 -15.16 -18.27
C GLY A 37 5.03 -14.99 -18.05
N GLN A 38 5.59 -13.92 -18.61
CA GLN A 38 6.98 -13.50 -18.41
C GLN A 38 7.09 -11.98 -18.56
N MET A 39 7.73 -11.34 -17.58
CA MET A 39 8.01 -9.90 -17.56
C MET A 39 9.46 -9.69 -17.11
N ASP A 40 10.17 -8.73 -17.72
CA ASP A 40 11.53 -8.35 -17.32
C ASP A 40 11.53 -7.30 -16.19
N GLU A 41 12.72 -6.94 -15.72
CA GLU A 41 12.93 -5.95 -14.64
C GLU A 41 12.54 -4.52 -15.03
N ALA A 42 12.45 -4.22 -16.33
CA ALA A 42 12.03 -2.91 -16.83
C ALA A 42 10.49 -2.80 -16.93
N GLY A 43 9.78 -3.92 -16.84
CA GLY A 43 8.34 -4.04 -16.99
C GLY A 43 7.86 -4.44 -18.39
N HIS A 44 8.76 -4.86 -19.28
CA HIS A 44 8.38 -5.35 -20.60
C HIS A 44 7.81 -6.77 -20.51
N VAL A 45 6.63 -6.96 -21.09
CA VAL A 45 5.94 -8.25 -21.11
C VAL A 45 6.38 -9.04 -22.34
N GLY A 46 7.28 -10.00 -22.15
CA GLY A 46 7.73 -10.91 -23.21
C GLY A 46 6.70 -12.01 -23.52
N ARG A 47 5.90 -12.39 -22.51
CA ARG A 47 4.78 -13.33 -22.68
C ARG A 47 3.64 -12.95 -21.75
N GLN A 48 2.43 -12.82 -22.29
CA GLN A 48 1.26 -12.53 -21.48
C GLN A 48 0.92 -13.72 -20.57
N PRO A 49 0.53 -13.48 -19.30
CA PRO A 49 0.00 -14.52 -18.45
C PRO A 49 -1.41 -14.93 -18.90
N ASP A 50 -1.90 -16.06 -18.39
CA ASP A 50 -3.32 -16.42 -18.48
C ASP A 50 -4.16 -15.43 -17.68
N LEU A 51 -4.58 -14.36 -18.34
CA LEU A 51 -5.39 -13.30 -17.75
C LEU A 51 -6.78 -13.80 -17.31
N SER A 52 -7.30 -14.85 -17.92
CA SER A 52 -8.60 -15.41 -17.55
C SER A 52 -8.49 -16.15 -16.22
N ALA A 53 -7.46 -16.99 -16.06
CA ALA A 53 -7.15 -17.62 -14.79
C ALA A 53 -6.84 -16.59 -13.70
N MET A 54 -6.02 -15.58 -13.98
CA MET A 54 -5.73 -14.49 -13.03
C MET A 54 -6.99 -13.78 -12.55
N LYS A 55 -7.94 -13.47 -13.46
CA LYS A 55 -9.20 -12.78 -13.11
C LYS A 55 -10.16 -13.64 -12.31
N LYS A 56 -10.03 -14.96 -12.39
CA LYS A 56 -10.81 -15.89 -11.57
C LYS A 56 -10.32 -15.88 -10.12
N ASP A 57 -9.00 -15.79 -9.92
CA ASP A 57 -8.38 -15.91 -8.60
C ASP A 57 -8.14 -14.55 -7.93
N LEU A 58 -8.11 -13.46 -8.69
CA LEU A 58 -7.78 -12.12 -8.20
C LEU A 58 -8.85 -11.09 -8.58
N TYR A 59 -9.30 -10.36 -7.56
CA TYR A 59 -10.06 -9.12 -7.73
C TYR A 59 -9.15 -7.92 -7.49
N ALA A 60 -9.24 -6.90 -8.34
CA ALA A 60 -8.44 -5.69 -8.21
C ALA A 60 -9.30 -4.46 -8.47
N VAL A 61 -9.24 -3.51 -7.54
CA VAL A 61 -9.96 -2.25 -7.60
C VAL A 61 -9.03 -1.09 -7.20
N SER A 62 -9.38 0.12 -7.60
CA SER A 62 -8.69 1.33 -7.19
C SER A 62 -9.58 2.13 -6.25
N ILE A 63 -9.02 2.56 -5.13
CA ILE A 63 -9.69 3.35 -4.09
C ILE A 63 -9.07 4.75 -4.11
N SER A 64 -9.89 5.80 -4.11
CA SER A 64 -9.41 7.18 -4.09
C SER A 64 -9.07 7.63 -2.67
N ASP A 65 -8.32 8.73 -2.52
CA ASP A 65 -8.07 9.35 -1.22
C ASP A 65 -9.36 9.77 -0.51
N GLU A 66 -10.35 10.25 -1.27
CA GLU A 66 -11.67 10.61 -0.73
C GLU A 66 -12.40 9.38 -0.19
N GLU A 67 -12.43 8.30 -0.97
CA GLU A 67 -13.04 7.04 -0.57
C GLU A 67 -12.33 6.44 0.64
N THR A 68 -11.00 6.49 0.67
CA THR A 68 -10.17 6.04 1.80
C THR A 68 -10.55 6.79 3.08
N ARG A 69 -10.62 8.13 3.05
CA ARG A 69 -11.03 8.93 4.23
C ARG A 69 -12.47 8.66 4.65
N ARG A 70 -13.37 8.42 3.69
CA ARG A 70 -14.74 8.01 3.99
C ARG A 70 -14.76 6.68 4.72
N THR A 71 -14.02 5.68 4.23
CA THR A 71 -13.93 4.36 4.86
C THR A 71 -13.34 4.42 6.28
N ILE A 72 -12.30 5.23 6.53
CA ILE A 72 -11.78 5.43 7.90
C ILE A 72 -12.90 5.92 8.83
N ARG A 73 -13.69 6.89 8.36
CA ARG A 73 -14.77 7.50 9.14
C ARG A 73 -15.91 6.51 9.40
N GLU A 74 -16.34 5.78 8.37
CA GLU A 74 -17.41 4.78 8.45
C GLU A 74 -17.03 3.61 9.36
N ALA A 75 -15.81 3.05 9.19
CA ALA A 75 -15.32 1.98 10.06
C ALA A 75 -15.30 2.38 11.54
N HIS A 76 -14.92 3.62 11.83
CA HIS A 76 -14.97 4.14 13.19
C HIS A 76 -16.41 4.33 13.69
N GLN A 77 -17.29 4.94 12.89
CA GLN A 77 -18.67 5.22 13.29
C GLN A 77 -19.51 3.95 13.48
N GLU A 78 -19.32 2.95 12.63
CA GLU A 78 -20.14 1.73 12.61
C GLU A 78 -19.57 0.62 13.49
N HIS A 79 -18.25 0.55 13.65
CA HIS A 79 -17.58 -0.55 14.33
C HIS A 79 -16.65 -0.12 15.46
N GLY A 80 -16.42 1.19 15.66
CA GLY A 80 -15.46 1.69 16.65
C GLY A 80 -14.00 1.38 16.32
N ILE A 81 -13.70 1.03 15.06
CA ILE A 81 -12.35 0.68 14.61
C ILE A 81 -11.70 1.90 13.96
N LEU A 82 -10.50 2.26 14.41
CA LEU A 82 -9.67 3.24 13.74
C LEU A 82 -8.75 2.54 12.74
N LEU A 83 -9.03 2.72 11.45
CA LEU A 83 -8.16 2.27 10.36
C LEU A 83 -7.19 3.38 9.98
N GLU A 84 -5.99 2.99 9.58
CA GLU A 84 -5.07 3.87 8.86
C GLU A 84 -5.30 3.81 7.33
N PRO A 85 -4.75 4.75 6.54
CA PRO A 85 -5.00 4.82 5.11
C PRO A 85 -4.84 3.51 4.31
N HIS A 86 -3.83 2.68 4.58
CA HIS A 86 -3.61 1.44 3.81
C HIS A 86 -4.63 0.36 4.17
N GLY A 87 -4.89 0.17 5.46
CA GLY A 87 -5.96 -0.68 5.98
C GLY A 87 -7.36 -0.29 5.48
N ALA A 88 -7.65 1.02 5.44
CA ALA A 88 -8.88 1.54 4.87
C ALA A 88 -9.01 1.25 3.37
N VAL A 89 -7.92 1.31 2.59
CA VAL A 89 -7.93 0.89 1.18
C VAL A 89 -8.27 -0.61 1.06
N ALA A 90 -7.70 -1.47 1.90
CA ALA A 90 -8.00 -2.90 1.90
C ALA A 90 -9.46 -3.16 2.28
N TRP A 91 -9.97 -2.48 3.31
CA TRP A 91 -11.35 -2.58 3.75
C TRP A 91 -12.33 -2.13 2.66
N ALA A 92 -12.10 -0.97 2.05
CA ALA A 92 -12.91 -0.47 0.94
C ALA A 92 -12.88 -1.43 -0.26
N GLY A 93 -11.70 -1.98 -0.58
CA GLY A 93 -11.54 -2.98 -1.63
C GLY A 93 -12.36 -4.25 -1.39
N LEU A 94 -12.35 -4.75 -0.15
CA LEU A 94 -13.17 -5.89 0.27
C LEU A 94 -14.66 -5.57 0.16
N MET A 95 -15.11 -4.41 0.66
CA MET A 95 -16.52 -4.02 0.57
C MET A 95 -17.01 -3.92 -0.88
N ARG A 96 -16.18 -3.44 -1.81
CA ARG A 96 -16.50 -3.43 -3.26
C ARG A 96 -16.59 -4.82 -3.85
N TYR A 97 -15.67 -5.72 -3.48
CA TYR A 97 -15.76 -7.13 -3.87
C TYR A 97 -17.08 -7.76 -3.39
N LEU A 98 -17.41 -7.58 -2.11
CA LEU A 98 -18.64 -8.12 -1.51
C LEU A 98 -19.90 -7.55 -2.19
N GLN A 99 -19.89 -6.26 -2.54
CA GLN A 99 -20.99 -5.62 -3.25
C GLN A 99 -21.15 -6.15 -4.69
N ASP A 100 -20.05 -6.32 -5.41
CA ASP A 100 -20.06 -6.75 -6.81
C ASP A 100 -20.42 -8.24 -6.97
N TRP A 101 -19.99 -9.09 -6.04
CA TRP A 101 -20.09 -10.56 -6.16
C TRP A 101 -21.09 -11.20 -5.20
N GLY A 102 -21.45 -10.53 -4.10
CA GLY A 102 -22.42 -11.05 -3.13
C GLY A 102 -21.95 -12.30 -2.36
N ASP A 103 -20.65 -12.63 -2.38
CA ASP A 103 -20.07 -13.73 -1.62
C ASP A 103 -19.66 -13.25 -0.22
N TRP A 104 -20.51 -13.49 0.76
CA TRP A 104 -20.30 -13.09 2.16
C TRP A 104 -19.63 -14.19 3.00
N SER A 105 -18.86 -15.07 2.36
CA SER A 105 -18.00 -16.02 3.07
C SER A 105 -17.04 -15.27 4.02
N PRO A 106 -16.57 -15.89 5.12
CA PRO A 106 -15.64 -15.23 6.04
C PRO A 106 -14.41 -14.68 5.31
N CYS A 107 -14.19 -13.38 5.48
CA CYS A 107 -13.10 -12.65 4.83
C CYS A 107 -12.19 -12.01 5.87
N VAL A 108 -10.94 -11.76 5.47
CA VAL A 108 -9.94 -11.07 6.29
C VAL A 108 -9.48 -9.84 5.53
N SER A 109 -9.59 -8.67 6.16
CA SER A 109 -8.92 -7.45 5.70
C SER A 109 -7.63 -7.26 6.49
N LEU A 110 -6.54 -6.89 5.82
CA LEU A 110 -5.23 -6.73 6.45
C LEU A 110 -4.99 -5.26 6.82
N GLU A 111 -4.93 -4.97 8.11
CA GLU A 111 -4.46 -3.69 8.64
C GLU A 111 -2.94 -3.70 8.70
N THR A 112 -2.28 -3.08 7.71
CA THR A 112 -0.84 -3.25 7.51
C THR A 112 0.04 -2.34 8.39
N ALA A 113 -0.56 -1.34 9.04
CA ALA A 113 0.14 -0.42 9.92
C ALA A 113 -0.73 -0.01 11.10
N ASP A 114 -0.10 0.50 12.14
CA ASP A 114 -0.80 1.08 13.30
C ASP A 114 -1.31 2.49 12.97
N PRO A 115 -2.56 2.86 13.35
CA PRO A 115 -3.12 4.19 13.22
C PRO A 115 -2.22 5.34 13.69
N ALA A 116 -1.46 5.16 14.77
CA ALA A 116 -0.57 6.19 15.29
C ALA A 116 0.57 6.58 14.32
N LYS A 117 0.83 5.80 13.27
CA LYS A 117 1.79 6.17 12.22
C LYS A 117 1.25 7.19 11.22
N PHE A 118 -0.07 7.39 11.18
CA PHE A 118 -0.75 8.29 10.23
C PHE A 118 -1.77 9.22 10.93
N PRO A 119 -1.38 9.91 12.02
CA PRO A 119 -2.32 10.62 12.89
C PRO A 119 -3.07 11.72 12.13
N ASP A 120 -2.40 12.43 11.23
CA ASP A 120 -3.00 13.53 10.47
C ASP A 120 -4.20 13.10 9.62
N GLU A 121 -4.13 11.95 8.94
CA GLU A 121 -5.24 11.47 8.11
C GLU A 121 -6.41 10.98 8.97
N ILE A 122 -6.11 10.36 10.13
CA ILE A 122 -7.14 9.90 11.06
C ILE A 122 -7.84 11.10 11.69
N ILE A 123 -7.10 12.13 12.12
CA ILE A 123 -7.67 13.38 12.63
C ILE A 123 -8.51 14.06 11.55
N ARG A 124 -8.03 14.15 10.31
CA ARG A 124 -8.80 14.71 9.19
C ARG A 124 -10.10 13.93 8.91
N ALA A 125 -10.07 12.60 9.03
CA ALA A 125 -11.23 11.75 8.75
C ALA A 125 -12.23 11.66 9.92
N THR A 126 -11.77 11.72 11.16
CA THR A 126 -12.59 11.36 12.33
C THR A 126 -12.62 12.42 13.42
N GLY A 127 -11.68 13.37 13.41
CA GLY A 127 -11.44 14.31 14.51
C GLY A 127 -10.72 13.68 15.71
N ILE A 128 -10.34 12.40 15.63
CA ILE A 128 -9.71 11.66 16.73
C ILE A 128 -8.21 11.64 16.54
N ASN A 129 -7.47 11.94 17.61
CA ASN A 129 -6.04 11.71 17.66
C ASN A 129 -5.79 10.25 18.10
N PRO A 130 -5.24 9.37 17.25
CA PRO A 130 -5.01 7.98 17.62
C PRO A 130 -4.04 7.89 18.80
N PRO A 131 -4.25 6.95 19.74
CA PRO A 131 -3.35 6.77 20.86
C PRO A 131 -1.98 6.27 20.37
N LEU A 132 -0.89 6.87 20.85
CA LEU A 132 0.46 6.39 20.60
C LEU A 132 0.71 5.06 21.31
N PRO A 133 1.15 4.01 20.61
CA PRO A 133 1.60 2.79 21.26
C PRO A 133 2.79 3.10 22.19
N PRO A 134 2.88 2.47 23.39
CA PRO A 134 3.98 2.72 24.33
C PRO A 134 5.38 2.53 23.74
N ALA A 135 5.52 1.62 22.78
CA ALA A 135 6.79 1.40 22.08
C ALA A 135 7.20 2.61 21.21
N MET A 136 6.25 3.33 20.60
CA MET A 136 6.53 4.53 19.81
C MET A 136 6.77 5.75 20.69
N ALA A 137 6.03 5.89 21.79
CA ALA A 137 6.19 7.03 22.71
C ALA A 137 7.62 7.13 23.27
N ARG A 138 8.31 5.99 23.46
CA ARG A 138 9.71 5.96 23.92
C ARG A 138 10.73 6.39 22.86
N LEU A 139 10.37 6.38 21.57
CA LEU A 139 11.27 6.76 20.48
C LEU A 139 11.42 8.27 20.39
N ASP A 140 10.37 9.04 20.69
CA ASP A 140 10.39 10.51 20.63
C ASP A 140 11.37 11.13 21.66
N GLU A 141 11.75 10.38 22.69
CA GLU A 141 12.73 10.80 23.71
C GLU A 141 14.19 10.54 23.29
N LEU A 142 14.42 9.78 22.20
CA LEU A 142 15.76 9.42 21.75
C LEU A 142 16.32 10.49 20.79
N GLU A 143 17.61 10.78 20.91
CA GLU A 143 18.30 11.64 19.96
C GLU A 143 18.48 10.91 18.61
N GLU A 144 18.02 11.53 17.53
CA GLU A 144 18.24 11.01 16.18
C GLU A 144 19.73 11.06 15.81
N SER A 145 20.27 9.95 15.32
CA SER A 145 21.63 9.87 14.80
C SER A 145 21.61 9.50 13.32
N PHE A 146 21.98 10.44 12.47
CA PHE A 146 22.06 10.24 11.02
C PHE A 146 23.17 11.10 10.39
N GLU A 147 23.72 10.64 9.26
CA GLU A 147 24.69 11.41 8.47
C GLU A 147 24.00 11.89 7.18
N ARG A 148 24.13 13.18 6.87
CA ARG A 148 23.62 13.75 5.61
C ARG A 148 24.63 13.51 4.50
N ILE A 149 24.15 12.99 3.38
CA ILE A 149 24.93 12.80 2.15
C ILE A 149 24.20 13.41 0.95
N ASP A 150 24.94 13.72 -0.11
CA ASP A 150 24.35 14.13 -1.38
C ASP A 150 23.53 12.99 -2.01
N GLY A 151 22.55 13.34 -2.84
CA GLY A 151 21.69 12.40 -3.57
C GLY A 151 22.40 11.67 -4.71
N GLU A 152 23.68 11.35 -4.56
CA GLU A 152 24.54 10.74 -5.58
C GLU A 152 25.08 9.38 -5.13
N TYR A 153 25.17 8.45 -6.09
CA TYR A 153 25.72 7.11 -5.85
C TYR A 153 27.16 7.16 -5.28
N ALA A 154 27.96 8.12 -5.76
CA ALA A 154 29.34 8.28 -5.30
C ALA A 154 29.42 8.57 -3.79
N SER A 155 28.57 9.47 -3.29
CA SER A 155 28.49 9.85 -1.87
C SER A 155 28.06 8.67 -1.00
N LEU A 156 27.03 7.92 -1.42
CA LEU A 156 26.59 6.72 -0.71
C LEU A 156 27.69 5.64 -0.68
N LYS A 157 28.36 5.38 -1.82
CA LYS A 157 29.44 4.38 -1.91
C LYS A 157 30.63 4.75 -1.01
N ALA A 158 31.00 6.02 -0.95
CA ALA A 158 32.07 6.51 -0.09
C ALA A 158 31.71 6.35 1.39
N LEU A 159 30.48 6.67 1.78
CA LEU A 159 29.97 6.49 3.14
C LEU A 159 30.03 5.02 3.58
N LEU A 160 29.49 4.09 2.77
CA LEU A 160 29.47 2.67 3.10
C LEU A 160 30.87 2.07 3.31
N ARG A 161 31.86 2.55 2.56
CA ARG A 161 33.25 2.11 2.68
C ARG A 161 33.93 2.56 3.98
N ARG A 162 33.37 3.50 4.74
CA ARG A 162 33.91 3.88 6.07
C ARG A 162 33.59 2.86 7.16
N PHE A 163 32.66 1.94 6.90
CA PHE A 163 32.20 0.93 7.86
C PHE A 163 32.78 -0.48 7.61
N GLY A 164 33.69 -0.65 6.63
CA GLY A 164 34.36 -1.91 6.31
C GLY A 164 35.87 -1.76 6.33
#